data_AF-A0A5B6YWG5-F1
#
_entry.id   AF-A0A5B6YWG5-F1
#
_cell.length_a   1.000
_cell.length_b   1.000
_cell.length_c   1.000
_cell.angle_alpha   90.00
_cell.angle_beta   90.00
_cell.angle_gamma   90.00
#
_symmetry.space_group_name_H-M   'P 1'
#
loop_
_entity.id
_entity.type
_entity.pdbx_description
1 polymer ?
#
loop_
_entity_poly.entity_id
_entity_poly.type
_entity_poly.pdbx_seq_one_letter_code
_entity_poly.pdbx_strand_id
1 'polypeptide(L)'
;KKKRFISFVCTSQLAIMASHLSSLAIFLLFNFASIHVSADLLFEDGYTVTTVFDGNKLGINPHSILPRSGSSDFIILDSSGSAFYTVSFPTSQENVIKRFAGNGTGGFSDGDSGSAMFKKPKSFAVDLKGNVYVADKDNYAVRKISSSGVTTIAGYYSREHSHVDGPGQNATFSNDFELAFIPERCAIMISDHGTKLVRQINLKLEDCTRGSPSGLGAASAWILGLGVSCILGIIIGFAIRPYIIPHTGRLQPSSFPRDMEALPLPNLSGETTTAALLRHQKRSC
;
A
#
# COMPACT_ATOMS: atom_id res chain seq x y z
N LYS A 1 -25.29 2.86 -98.68
CA LYS A 1 -24.52 2.10 -97.67
C LYS A 1 -23.49 2.93 -96.88
N LYS A 2 -22.96 4.08 -97.37
CA LYS A 2 -22.00 4.93 -96.62
C LYS A 2 -22.58 5.79 -95.47
N LYS A 3 -23.84 6.24 -95.54
CA LYS A 3 -24.43 7.09 -94.47
C LYS A 3 -24.78 6.37 -93.15
N ARG A 4 -25.06 5.05 -93.19
CA ARG A 4 -25.37 4.25 -91.98
C ARG A 4 -24.14 3.84 -91.17
N PHE A 5 -22.96 3.79 -91.79
CA PHE A 5 -21.72 3.40 -91.11
C PHE A 5 -21.16 4.52 -90.22
N ILE A 6 -21.29 5.78 -90.65
CA ILE A 6 -20.81 6.94 -89.87
C ILE A 6 -21.67 7.18 -88.62
N SER A 7 -22.98 6.94 -88.70
CA SER A 7 -23.88 7.06 -87.56
C SER A 7 -23.59 6.03 -86.47
N PHE A 8 -23.23 4.79 -86.84
CA PHE A 8 -22.96 3.71 -85.89
C PHE A 8 -21.63 3.88 -85.16
N VAL A 9 -20.62 4.42 -85.84
CA VAL A 9 -19.28 4.68 -85.26
C VAL A 9 -19.31 5.88 -84.30
N CYS A 10 -20.15 6.89 -84.57
CA CYS A 10 -20.30 8.04 -83.68
C CYS A 10 -21.09 7.66 -82.40
N THR A 11 -22.12 6.82 -82.51
CA THR A 11 -22.86 6.34 -81.33
C THR A 11 -22.06 5.35 -80.48
N SER A 12 -21.19 4.54 -81.08
CA SER A 12 -20.34 3.61 -80.31
C SER A 12 -19.19 4.34 -79.59
N GLN A 13 -18.58 5.36 -80.20
CA GLN A 13 -17.56 6.17 -79.53
C GLN A 13 -18.13 7.04 -78.40
N LEU A 14 -19.35 7.59 -78.54
CA LEU A 14 -20.02 8.30 -77.43
C LEU A 14 -20.39 7.36 -76.28
N ALA A 15 -20.84 6.13 -76.56
CA ALA A 15 -21.18 5.15 -75.52
C ALA A 15 -19.94 4.67 -74.75
N ILE A 16 -18.80 4.49 -75.44
CA ILE A 16 -17.52 4.13 -74.82
C ILE A 16 -17.01 5.28 -73.95
N MET A 17 -17.05 6.53 -74.42
CA MET A 17 -16.68 7.70 -73.60
C MET A 17 -17.58 7.89 -72.37
N ALA A 18 -18.90 7.66 -72.50
CA ALA A 18 -19.83 7.74 -71.37
C ALA A 18 -19.58 6.65 -70.32
N SER A 19 -19.19 5.43 -70.75
CA SER A 19 -18.85 4.33 -69.85
C SER A 19 -17.55 4.57 -69.07
N HIS A 20 -16.56 5.21 -69.70
CA HIS A 20 -15.32 5.61 -69.04
C HIS A 20 -15.53 6.80 -68.09
N LEU A 21 -16.41 7.76 -68.41
CA LEU A 21 -16.78 8.83 -67.50
C LEU A 21 -17.53 8.29 -66.26
N SER A 22 -18.44 7.33 -66.44
CA SER A 22 -19.15 6.68 -65.33
C SER A 22 -18.18 5.89 -64.44
N SER A 23 -17.24 5.16 -65.03
CA SER A 23 -16.23 4.41 -64.28
C SER A 23 -15.27 5.34 -63.54
N LEU A 24 -14.88 6.47 -64.15
CA LEU A 24 -14.05 7.50 -63.51
C LEU A 24 -14.80 8.23 -62.40
N ALA A 25 -16.10 8.52 -62.58
CA ALA A 25 -16.94 9.11 -61.56
C ALA A 25 -17.15 8.15 -60.37
N ILE A 26 -17.34 6.86 -60.63
CA ILE A 26 -17.41 5.82 -59.59
C ILE A 26 -16.05 5.68 -58.89
N PHE A 27 -14.94 5.67 -59.63
CA PHE A 27 -13.60 5.60 -59.06
C PHE A 27 -13.27 6.85 -58.23
N LEU A 28 -13.69 8.04 -58.67
CA LEU A 28 -13.59 9.27 -57.89
C LEU A 28 -14.49 9.23 -56.65
N LEU A 29 -15.73 8.75 -56.77
CA LEU A 29 -16.64 8.54 -55.62
C LEU A 29 -16.06 7.55 -54.60
N PHE A 30 -15.39 6.48 -55.04
CA PHE A 30 -14.68 5.54 -54.16
C PHE A 30 -13.38 6.12 -53.59
N ASN A 31 -12.68 7.02 -54.31
CA ASN A 31 -11.48 7.68 -53.80
C ASN A 31 -11.80 8.81 -52.80
N PHE A 32 -12.92 9.53 -52.98
CA PHE A 32 -13.43 10.51 -52.01
C PHE A 32 -14.05 9.85 -50.76
N ALA A 33 -14.37 8.56 -50.82
CA ALA A 33 -14.76 7.77 -49.65
C ALA A 33 -13.57 7.15 -48.89
N SER A 34 -12.34 7.66 -49.11
CA SER A 34 -11.25 7.48 -48.15
C SER A 34 -11.59 8.29 -46.90
N ILE A 35 -12.52 7.77 -46.09
CA ILE A 35 -12.77 8.24 -44.74
C ILE A 35 -11.42 8.07 -44.04
N HIS A 36 -10.70 9.17 -43.89
CA HIS A 36 -9.62 9.24 -42.92
C HIS A 36 -10.28 9.01 -41.57
N VAL A 37 -10.31 7.76 -41.12
CA VAL A 37 -10.55 7.40 -39.74
C VAL A 37 -9.33 7.88 -38.98
N SER A 38 -9.26 9.19 -38.74
CA SER A 38 -8.42 9.74 -37.70
C SER A 38 -9.09 9.33 -36.39
N ALA A 39 -8.49 8.38 -35.69
CA ALA A 39 -8.89 8.11 -34.32
C ALA A 39 -8.51 9.35 -33.51
N ASP A 40 -9.46 10.25 -33.28
CA ASP A 40 -9.27 11.34 -32.34
C ASP A 40 -8.97 10.75 -30.96
N LEU A 41 -7.91 11.25 -30.33
CA LEU A 41 -7.55 10.87 -28.97
C LEU A 41 -8.66 11.32 -28.02
N LEU A 42 -9.44 10.37 -27.52
CA LEU A 42 -10.45 10.60 -26.50
C LEU A 42 -9.77 10.57 -25.12
N PHE A 43 -9.60 11.74 -24.52
CA PHE A 43 -9.14 11.85 -23.14
C PHE A 43 -10.34 11.70 -22.19
N GLU A 44 -10.15 10.95 -21.11
CA GLU A 44 -11.10 10.95 -19.99
C GLU A 44 -10.96 12.27 -19.21
N ASP A 45 -12.08 12.96 -18.95
CA ASP A 45 -12.10 14.19 -18.15
C ASP A 45 -11.85 13.89 -16.65
N GLY A 46 -11.22 14.83 -15.93
CA GLY A 46 -11.03 14.74 -14.47
C GLY A 46 -9.59 14.47 -14.00
N TYR A 47 -8.66 14.22 -14.93
CA TYR A 47 -7.23 14.07 -14.62
C TYR A 47 -6.51 15.42 -14.75
N THR A 48 -5.83 15.86 -13.71
CA THR A 48 -4.97 17.06 -13.72
C THR A 48 -3.53 16.69 -13.40
N VAL A 49 -2.58 17.31 -14.11
CA VAL A 49 -1.14 17.11 -13.88
C VAL A 49 -0.57 18.37 -13.26
N THR A 50 -0.02 18.26 -12.05
CA THR A 50 0.62 19.36 -11.33
C THR A 50 2.08 19.01 -11.03
N THR A 51 2.97 19.98 -11.15
CA THR A 51 4.38 19.80 -10.77
C THR A 51 4.54 19.78 -9.25
N VAL A 52 5.08 18.68 -8.69
CA VAL A 52 5.32 18.53 -7.24
C VAL A 52 6.61 19.21 -6.79
N PHE A 53 7.67 19.12 -7.60
CA PHE A 53 8.93 19.85 -7.42
C PHE A 53 9.63 19.98 -8.78
N ASP A 54 10.54 20.94 -8.90
CA ASP A 54 11.35 21.16 -10.11
C ASP A 54 12.77 20.63 -9.89
N GLY A 55 13.08 19.50 -10.53
CA GLY A 55 14.39 18.84 -10.43
C GLY A 55 15.56 19.71 -10.92
N ASN A 56 15.32 20.61 -11.88
CA ASN A 56 16.38 21.48 -12.40
C ASN A 56 16.86 22.49 -11.35
N LYS A 57 15.94 22.98 -10.50
CA LYS A 57 16.27 23.89 -9.40
C LYS A 57 17.06 23.22 -8.28
N LEU A 58 16.89 21.91 -8.12
CA LEU A 58 17.49 21.13 -7.04
C LEU A 58 18.71 20.31 -7.49
N GLY A 59 19.02 20.31 -8.79
CA GLY A 59 20.07 19.47 -9.36
C GLY A 59 19.76 17.97 -9.24
N ILE A 60 18.48 17.60 -9.30
CA ILE A 60 17.99 16.22 -9.21
C ILE A 60 17.38 15.84 -10.56
N ASN A 61 17.82 14.73 -11.15
CA ASN A 61 17.27 14.21 -12.39
C ASN A 61 16.40 12.95 -12.12
N PRO A 62 15.08 13.11 -11.90
CA PRO A 62 14.21 12.00 -11.53
C PRO A 62 14.08 10.99 -12.69
N HIS A 63 14.37 9.70 -12.40
CA HIS A 63 14.23 8.60 -13.35
C HIS A 63 13.01 7.71 -13.06
N SER A 64 12.79 7.36 -11.79
CA SER A 64 11.62 6.58 -11.37
C SER A 64 11.18 6.94 -9.95
N ILE A 65 9.91 6.64 -9.64
CA ILE A 65 9.25 6.99 -8.39
C ILE A 65 8.47 5.79 -7.84
N LEU A 66 8.55 5.54 -6.53
CA LEU A 66 7.73 4.54 -5.84
C LEU A 66 7.26 5.05 -4.47
N PRO A 67 6.04 4.69 -4.04
CA PRO A 67 5.55 5.03 -2.70
C PRO A 67 6.32 4.24 -1.63
N ARG A 68 6.46 4.83 -0.45
CA ARG A 68 6.97 4.12 0.73
C ARG A 68 5.80 3.45 1.46
N SER A 69 5.90 2.15 1.70
CA SER A 69 4.90 1.38 2.47
C SER A 69 4.68 1.99 3.85
N GLY A 70 3.42 2.35 4.16
CA GLY A 70 3.04 2.87 5.48
C GLY A 70 3.32 4.35 5.74
N SER A 71 3.75 5.13 4.74
CA SER A 71 3.80 6.59 4.82
C SER A 71 3.21 7.27 3.58
N SER A 72 3.03 8.59 3.63
CA SER A 72 2.66 9.42 2.47
C SER A 72 3.88 9.84 1.63
N ASP A 73 5.07 9.35 1.98
CA ASP A 73 6.30 9.69 1.28
C ASP A 73 6.47 8.86 0.02
N PHE A 74 7.25 9.39 -0.91
CA PHE A 74 7.71 8.65 -2.07
C PHE A 74 9.24 8.71 -2.19
N ILE A 75 9.79 7.67 -2.81
CA ILE A 75 11.21 7.52 -3.10
C ILE A 75 11.41 7.86 -4.57
N ILE A 76 12.42 8.67 -4.87
CA ILE A 76 12.86 9.02 -6.21
C ILE A 76 14.25 8.41 -6.44
N LEU A 77 14.41 7.77 -7.59
CA LEU A 77 15.70 7.38 -8.13
C LEU A 77 16.23 8.47 -9.07
N ASP A 78 17.39 9.05 -8.77
CA ASP A 78 18.20 9.78 -9.75
C ASP A 78 19.27 8.84 -10.30
N SER A 79 18.97 8.24 -11.45
CA SER A 79 19.86 7.29 -12.11
C SER A 79 21.18 7.96 -12.53
N SER A 80 21.13 9.21 -12.99
CA SER A 80 22.30 9.92 -13.49
C SER A 80 23.24 10.38 -12.37
N GLY A 81 22.67 10.89 -11.27
CA GLY A 81 23.37 11.27 -10.05
C GLY A 81 23.71 10.08 -9.13
N SER A 82 23.28 8.86 -9.49
CA SER A 82 23.50 7.64 -8.69
C SER A 82 23.06 7.80 -7.22
N ALA A 83 21.91 8.43 -7.02
CA ALA A 83 21.41 8.80 -5.69
C ALA A 83 19.92 8.52 -5.54
N PHE A 84 19.49 8.32 -4.28
CA PHE A 84 18.09 8.13 -3.93
C PHE A 84 17.62 9.23 -2.98
N TYR A 85 16.43 9.75 -3.27
CA TYR A 85 15.81 10.83 -2.52
C TYR A 85 14.47 10.38 -1.95
N THR A 86 14.11 10.92 -0.80
CA THR A 86 12.76 10.80 -0.25
C THR A 86 12.10 12.16 -0.24
N VAL A 87 10.87 12.21 -0.68
CA VAL A 87 10.04 13.41 -0.66
C VAL A 87 8.80 13.14 0.16
N SER A 88 8.59 14.00 1.15
CA SER A 88 7.37 14.02 1.95
C SER A 88 6.44 15.10 1.41
N PHE A 89 5.14 14.82 1.36
CA PHE A 89 4.10 15.84 1.20
C PHE A 89 3.73 16.38 2.59
N PRO A 90 4.15 17.58 3.01
CA PRO A 90 3.64 18.15 4.23
C PRO A 90 2.26 18.76 3.97
N THR A 91 1.40 18.63 4.96
CA THR A 91 0.11 19.33 5.04
C THR A 91 0.27 20.87 5.05
N SER A 92 1.50 21.40 5.12
CA SER A 92 1.84 22.82 5.06
C SER A 92 3.04 23.10 4.12
N GLN A 93 2.73 23.27 2.84
CA GLN A 93 3.40 24.08 1.80
C GLN A 93 4.90 23.93 1.40
N GLU A 94 5.74 23.06 1.99
CA GLU A 94 7.07 22.82 1.41
C GLU A 94 7.51 21.35 1.41
N ASN A 95 7.61 20.75 0.23
CA ASN A 95 8.11 19.38 0.05
C ASN A 95 9.60 19.29 0.44
N VAL A 96 9.91 18.62 1.55
CA VAL A 96 11.30 18.41 2.00
C VAL A 96 11.89 17.22 1.26
N ILE A 97 12.99 17.45 0.54
CA ILE A 97 13.74 16.41 -0.19
C ILE A 97 15.00 16.05 0.59
N LYS A 98 15.17 14.76 0.92
CA LYS A 98 16.35 14.27 1.64
C LYS A 98 17.00 13.11 0.88
N ARG A 99 18.30 13.23 0.63
CA ARG A 99 19.13 12.10 0.16
C ARG A 99 19.31 11.12 1.32
N PHE A 100 18.95 9.86 1.11
CA PHE A 100 19.04 8.84 2.17
C PHE A 100 20.05 7.72 1.86
N ALA A 101 20.45 7.56 0.60
CA ALA A 101 21.47 6.60 0.20
C ALA A 101 22.27 7.06 -1.02
N GLY A 102 23.52 6.59 -1.11
CA GLY A 102 24.47 6.95 -2.16
C GLY A 102 25.20 8.26 -1.85
N ASN A 103 26.50 8.29 -2.10
CA ASN A 103 27.31 9.51 -1.92
C ASN A 103 27.21 10.52 -3.09
N GLY A 104 26.57 10.14 -4.20
CA GLY A 104 26.44 10.95 -5.42
C GLY A 104 27.58 10.77 -6.44
N THR A 105 28.50 9.84 -6.19
CA THR A 105 29.60 9.52 -7.09
C THR A 105 29.48 8.08 -7.58
N GLY A 106 29.59 7.87 -8.88
CA GLY A 106 29.52 6.55 -9.50
C GLY A 106 30.64 5.61 -9.02
N GLY A 107 30.29 4.43 -8.49
CA GLY A 107 31.25 3.42 -8.06
C GLY A 107 30.58 2.20 -7.42
N PHE A 108 31.35 1.36 -6.73
CA PHE A 108 30.84 0.18 -6.03
C PHE A 108 31.42 0.13 -4.62
N SER A 109 30.57 0.32 -3.62
CA SER A 109 30.91 0.16 -2.21
C SER A 109 29.65 -0.12 -1.42
N ASP A 110 29.66 -1.20 -0.64
CA ASP A 110 28.70 -1.50 0.43
C ASP A 110 29.08 -0.73 1.73
N GLY A 111 28.20 -0.72 2.73
CA GLY A 111 28.43 -0.06 4.02
C GLY A 111 27.30 0.89 4.43
N ASP A 112 27.61 1.93 5.19
CA ASP A 112 26.62 2.93 5.61
C ASP A 112 25.90 3.55 4.41
N SER A 113 24.58 3.77 4.52
CA SER A 113 23.77 4.20 3.38
C SER A 113 24.25 5.50 2.74
N GLY A 114 24.75 6.45 3.52
CA GLY A 114 25.26 7.74 3.03
C GLY A 114 26.63 7.68 2.35
N SER A 115 27.46 6.67 2.64
CA SER A 115 28.81 6.52 2.08
C SER A 115 28.87 5.46 0.97
N ALA A 116 27.90 4.56 0.91
CA ALA A 116 27.77 3.55 -0.13
C ALA A 116 27.78 4.17 -1.54
N MET A 117 28.28 3.40 -2.50
CA MET A 117 28.39 3.81 -3.90
C MET A 117 27.60 2.88 -4.81
N PHE A 118 26.88 3.49 -5.73
CA PHE A 118 26.14 2.85 -6.83
C PHE A 118 26.71 3.38 -8.16
N LYS A 119 26.40 2.71 -9.26
CA LYS A 119 26.83 3.13 -10.60
C LYS A 119 25.68 3.02 -11.59
N LYS A 120 25.07 4.17 -11.87
CA LYS A 120 23.91 4.33 -12.75
C LYS A 120 22.75 3.36 -12.42
N PRO A 121 22.25 3.33 -11.17
CA PRO A 121 21.11 2.49 -10.82
C PRO A 121 19.92 2.75 -11.77
N LYS A 122 19.30 1.70 -12.31
CA LYS A 122 18.23 1.81 -13.33
C LYS A 122 16.83 1.64 -12.75
N SER A 123 16.66 0.69 -11.84
CA SER A 123 15.37 0.31 -11.27
C SER A 123 15.49 0.07 -9.78
N PHE A 124 14.38 0.17 -9.06
CA PHE A 124 14.32 -0.25 -7.67
C PHE A 124 12.93 -0.81 -7.32
N ALA A 125 12.85 -1.55 -6.22
CA ALA A 125 11.62 -2.08 -5.64
C ALA A 125 11.67 -1.94 -4.12
N VAL A 126 10.52 -1.84 -3.46
CA VAL A 126 10.41 -1.64 -2.00
C VAL A 126 9.62 -2.79 -1.38
N ASP A 127 10.13 -3.39 -0.31
CA ASP A 127 9.42 -4.45 0.40
C ASP A 127 8.42 -3.94 1.45
N LEU A 128 7.78 -4.87 2.17
CA LEU A 128 6.78 -4.55 3.20
C LEU A 128 7.39 -3.93 4.47
N LYS A 129 8.72 -3.98 4.63
CA LYS A 129 9.46 -3.37 5.76
C LYS A 129 10.12 -2.05 5.36
N GLY A 130 10.03 -1.67 4.09
CA GLY A 130 10.65 -0.46 3.56
C GLY A 130 12.13 -0.64 3.18
N ASN A 131 12.65 -1.87 3.09
CA ASN A 131 13.95 -2.06 2.45
C ASN A 131 13.81 -1.79 0.95
N VAL A 132 14.87 -1.23 0.36
CA VAL A 132 14.92 -0.86 -1.06
C VAL A 132 15.88 -1.80 -1.79
N TYR A 133 15.38 -2.51 -2.78
CA TYR A 133 16.17 -3.36 -3.67
C TYR A 133 16.48 -2.58 -4.94
N VAL A 134 17.74 -2.56 -5.37
CA VAL A 134 18.26 -1.67 -6.41
C VAL A 134 18.91 -2.48 -7.51
N ALA A 135 18.55 -2.22 -8.77
CA ALA A 135 19.26 -2.67 -9.95
C ALA A 135 20.43 -1.71 -10.22
N ASP A 136 21.61 -2.08 -9.74
CA ASP A 136 22.83 -1.30 -9.87
C ASP A 136 23.52 -1.63 -11.20
N LYS A 137 23.00 -0.97 -12.25
CA LYS A 137 23.16 -1.32 -13.66
C LYS A 137 24.61 -1.52 -14.10
N ASP A 138 25.44 -0.50 -13.96
CA ASP A 138 26.82 -0.51 -14.46
C ASP A 138 27.77 -1.29 -13.51
N ASN A 139 27.23 -1.82 -12.41
CA ASN A 139 27.89 -2.74 -11.49
C ASN A 139 27.37 -4.19 -11.62
N TYR A 140 26.40 -4.47 -12.50
CA TYR A 140 25.83 -5.81 -12.73
C TYR A 140 25.34 -6.49 -11.44
N ALA A 141 24.74 -5.71 -10.53
CA ALA A 141 24.43 -6.15 -9.18
C ALA A 141 23.03 -5.77 -8.72
N VAL A 142 22.42 -6.65 -7.94
CA VAL A 142 21.23 -6.33 -7.15
C VAL A 142 21.69 -5.98 -5.74
N ARG A 143 21.41 -4.74 -5.32
CA ARG A 143 21.80 -4.20 -4.01
C ARG A 143 20.55 -4.06 -3.12
N LYS A 144 20.72 -4.12 -1.81
CA LYS A 144 19.66 -3.90 -0.81
C LYS A 144 20.07 -2.78 0.13
N ILE A 145 19.21 -1.79 0.28
CA ILE A 145 19.29 -0.71 1.26
C ILE A 145 18.32 -1.05 2.40
N SER A 146 18.85 -1.19 3.61
CA SER A 146 18.08 -1.44 4.82
C SER A 146 18.46 -0.44 5.92
N SER A 147 17.87 -0.59 7.11
CA SER A 147 18.29 0.16 8.29
C SER A 147 19.73 -0.12 8.73
N SER A 148 20.35 -1.21 8.27
CA SER A 148 21.73 -1.57 8.58
C SER A 148 22.75 -1.09 7.54
N GLY A 149 22.30 -0.39 6.49
CA GLY A 149 23.15 0.08 5.40
C GLY A 149 22.84 -0.56 4.04
N VAL A 150 23.79 -0.47 3.12
CA VAL A 150 23.74 -1.03 1.77
C VAL A 150 24.55 -2.31 1.72
N THR A 151 23.95 -3.36 1.15
CA THR A 151 24.56 -4.67 0.94
C THR A 151 24.29 -5.18 -0.47
N THR A 152 25.21 -5.99 -1.00
CA THR A 152 25.00 -6.72 -2.26
C THR A 152 24.32 -8.05 -2.00
N ILE A 153 23.20 -8.32 -2.67
CA ILE A 153 22.44 -9.57 -2.49
C ILE A 153 22.61 -10.55 -3.66
N ALA A 154 22.92 -10.05 -4.85
CA ALA A 154 23.25 -10.88 -6.01
C ALA A 154 24.09 -10.11 -7.04
N GLY A 155 24.90 -10.81 -7.84
CA GLY A 155 25.64 -10.22 -8.96
C GLY A 155 27.08 -9.82 -8.62
N TYR A 156 27.57 -8.79 -9.31
CA TYR A 156 28.89 -8.15 -9.16
C TYR A 156 30.11 -8.96 -9.63
N TYR A 157 30.14 -10.28 -9.42
CA TYR A 157 31.35 -11.09 -9.60
C TYR A 157 31.88 -11.18 -11.04
N SER A 158 31.01 -11.05 -12.04
CA SER A 158 31.42 -11.00 -13.45
C SER A 158 30.96 -9.72 -14.10
N ARG A 159 31.85 -9.09 -14.87
CA ARG A 159 31.55 -7.94 -15.73
C ARG A 159 31.18 -8.34 -17.15
N GLU A 160 31.13 -9.64 -17.42
CA GLU A 160 30.64 -10.16 -18.69
C GLU A 160 29.12 -10.20 -18.68
N HIS A 161 28.49 -9.76 -19.79
CA HIS A 161 27.05 -9.83 -20.03
C HIS A 161 26.59 -11.29 -20.09
N SER A 162 26.41 -11.88 -18.92
CA SER A 162 26.06 -13.27 -18.73
C SER A 162 24.81 -13.39 -17.85
N HIS A 163 24.26 -14.59 -17.78
CA HIS A 163 23.00 -14.92 -17.10
C HIS A 163 23.13 -16.19 -16.27
N VAL A 164 24.31 -16.42 -15.70
CA VAL A 164 24.55 -17.58 -14.84
C VAL A 164 23.62 -17.49 -13.64
N ASP A 165 22.87 -18.56 -13.40
CA ASP A 165 22.06 -18.75 -12.20
C ASP A 165 22.90 -19.40 -11.10
N GLY A 166 22.47 -19.24 -9.85
CA GLY A 166 23.13 -19.85 -8.70
C GLY A 166 22.95 -19.03 -7.43
N PRO A 167 23.75 -19.30 -6.38
CA PRO A 167 23.83 -18.44 -5.20
C PRO A 167 24.11 -16.99 -5.61
N GLY A 168 23.66 -16.02 -4.81
CA GLY A 168 23.74 -14.60 -5.15
C GLY A 168 25.15 -14.13 -5.55
N GLN A 169 26.21 -14.64 -4.92
CA GLN A 169 27.59 -14.29 -5.28
C GLN A 169 28.02 -14.83 -6.67
N ASN A 170 27.40 -15.91 -7.14
CA ASN A 170 27.78 -16.58 -8.39
C ASN A 170 26.84 -16.22 -9.54
N ALA A 171 25.66 -15.67 -9.25
CA ALA A 171 24.73 -15.24 -10.27
C ALA A 171 25.28 -14.02 -11.02
N THR A 172 25.07 -13.97 -12.33
CA THR A 172 25.49 -12.83 -13.19
C THR A 172 24.29 -12.21 -13.87
N PHE A 173 24.32 -10.91 -14.14
CA PHE A 173 23.23 -10.16 -14.77
C PHE A 173 23.75 -9.38 -15.98
N SER A 174 22.85 -9.01 -16.89
CA SER A 174 23.19 -7.99 -17.88
C SER A 174 23.30 -6.60 -17.25
N ASN A 175 23.71 -5.60 -18.03
CA ASN A 175 23.64 -4.18 -17.64
C ASN A 175 22.28 -3.56 -18.00
N ASP A 176 21.23 -4.34 -18.23
CA ASP A 176 19.91 -3.80 -18.53
C ASP A 176 18.82 -4.68 -17.93
N PHE A 177 18.50 -4.42 -16.66
CA PHE A 177 17.49 -5.17 -15.94
C PHE A 177 16.69 -4.29 -14.97
N GLU A 178 15.47 -4.73 -14.69
CA GLU A 178 14.50 -4.05 -13.83
C GLU A 178 14.00 -4.99 -12.75
N LEU A 179 13.52 -4.44 -11.63
CA LEU A 179 13.12 -5.18 -10.44
C LEU A 179 11.65 -4.95 -10.10
N ALA A 180 10.95 -6.01 -9.69
CA ALA A 180 9.62 -5.94 -9.12
C ALA A 180 9.52 -6.83 -7.88
N PHE A 181 9.09 -6.28 -6.75
CA PHE A 181 8.85 -7.06 -5.54
C PHE A 181 7.46 -7.69 -5.58
N ILE A 182 7.38 -9.01 -5.35
CA ILE A 182 6.12 -9.76 -5.24
C ILE A 182 5.99 -10.29 -3.81
N PRO A 183 5.16 -9.65 -2.96
CA PRO A 183 4.98 -10.05 -1.57
C PRO A 183 4.51 -11.50 -1.40
N GLU A 184 3.58 -11.96 -2.24
CA GLU A 184 3.01 -13.31 -2.15
C GLU A 184 4.02 -14.42 -2.45
N ARG A 185 5.07 -14.11 -3.21
CA ARG A 185 6.15 -15.06 -3.54
C ARG A 185 7.37 -14.88 -2.66
N CYS A 186 7.38 -13.86 -1.79
CA CYS A 186 8.56 -13.44 -1.04
C CYS A 186 9.81 -13.36 -1.93
N ALA A 187 9.68 -12.69 -3.08
CA ALA A 187 10.72 -12.69 -4.10
C ALA A 187 10.79 -11.35 -4.85
N ILE A 188 11.98 -11.07 -5.37
CA ILE A 188 12.19 -10.03 -6.38
C ILE A 188 12.18 -10.71 -7.75
N MET A 189 11.23 -10.32 -8.59
CA MET A 189 11.25 -10.64 -10.02
C MET A 189 12.16 -9.67 -10.75
N ILE A 190 12.90 -10.19 -11.72
CA ILE A 190 13.87 -9.45 -12.50
C ILE A 190 13.48 -9.59 -13.96
N SER A 191 13.23 -8.46 -14.62
CA SER A 191 13.15 -8.41 -16.07
C SER A 191 14.53 -8.06 -16.60
N ASP A 192 15.29 -9.05 -17.03
CA ASP A 192 16.64 -8.87 -17.58
C ASP A 192 16.53 -8.71 -19.10
N HIS A 193 16.45 -7.46 -19.56
CA HIS A 193 16.28 -7.11 -20.96
C HIS A 193 17.51 -7.46 -21.80
N GLY A 194 18.71 -7.30 -21.24
CA GLY A 194 19.96 -7.59 -21.94
C GLY A 194 20.12 -9.07 -22.28
N THR A 195 19.65 -9.97 -21.41
CA THR A 195 19.67 -11.42 -21.66
C THR A 195 18.33 -11.99 -22.10
N LYS A 196 17.27 -11.16 -22.15
CA LYS A 196 15.89 -11.51 -22.53
C LYS A 196 15.27 -12.57 -21.61
N LEU A 197 15.59 -12.52 -20.32
CA LEU A 197 15.12 -13.47 -19.32
C LEU A 197 14.26 -12.79 -18.27
N VAL A 198 13.30 -13.53 -17.73
CA VAL A 198 12.63 -13.19 -16.48
C VAL A 198 13.21 -14.09 -15.39
N ARG A 199 13.77 -13.49 -14.35
CA ARG A 199 14.50 -14.18 -13.29
C ARG A 199 13.88 -13.88 -11.93
N GLN A 200 14.24 -14.66 -10.93
CA GLN A 200 13.69 -14.53 -9.59
C GLN A 200 14.81 -14.62 -8.55
N ILE A 201 14.80 -13.72 -7.58
CA ILE A 201 15.58 -13.83 -6.35
C ILE A 201 14.61 -14.10 -5.21
N ASN A 202 14.73 -15.28 -4.59
CA ASN A 202 14.03 -15.59 -3.35
C ASN A 202 14.60 -14.72 -2.22
N LEU A 203 13.73 -13.97 -1.54
CA LEU A 203 14.11 -13.16 -0.40
C LEU A 203 14.06 -14.01 0.88
N LYS A 204 14.68 -13.47 1.93
CA LYS A 204 14.59 -14.07 3.26
C LYS A 204 13.22 -13.76 3.85
N LEU A 205 12.67 -14.70 4.63
CA LEU A 205 11.30 -14.59 5.16
C LEU A 205 11.11 -13.32 6.02
N GLU A 206 12.15 -12.91 6.73
CA GLU A 206 12.15 -11.69 7.54
C GLU A 206 12.01 -10.40 6.73
N ASP A 207 12.25 -10.41 5.41
CA ASP A 207 12.05 -9.25 4.52
C ASP A 207 10.61 -9.15 4.01
N CYS A 208 9.88 -10.27 4.03
CA CYS A 208 8.54 -10.40 3.48
C CYS A 208 7.44 -10.33 4.54
N THR A 209 7.78 -10.51 5.81
CA THR A 209 6.83 -10.37 6.90
C THR A 209 6.65 -8.89 7.26
N ARG A 210 5.40 -8.41 7.27
CA ARG A 210 5.10 -7.11 7.89
C ARG A 210 5.53 -7.23 9.35
N GLY A 211 6.47 -6.39 9.78
CA GLY A 211 6.75 -6.26 11.20
C GLY A 211 5.43 -5.97 11.90
N SER A 212 4.94 -6.90 12.71
CA SER A 212 3.81 -6.60 13.59
C SER A 212 4.21 -5.36 14.38
N PRO A 213 3.38 -4.31 14.45
CA PRO A 213 3.61 -3.28 15.45
C PRO A 213 3.67 -4.01 16.78
N SER A 214 4.78 -3.85 17.49
CA SER A 214 5.12 -4.46 18.76
C SER A 214 4.14 -3.98 19.86
N GLY A 215 2.88 -4.36 19.75
CA GLY A 215 1.77 -3.91 20.59
C GLY A 215 0.74 -5.00 20.92
N LEU A 216 0.82 -6.18 20.29
CA LEU A 216 -0.06 -7.32 20.61
C LEU A 216 0.42 -8.17 21.80
N GLY A 217 1.61 -7.91 22.34
CA GLY A 217 2.08 -8.53 23.59
C GLY A 217 1.40 -8.00 24.84
N ALA A 218 0.89 -6.76 24.80
CA ALA A 218 0.15 -6.19 25.92
C ALA A 218 -1.31 -6.66 25.93
N ALA A 219 -2.00 -6.62 24.78
CA ALA A 219 -3.43 -6.94 24.71
C ALA A 219 -3.74 -8.43 25.01
N SER A 220 -2.87 -9.36 24.61
CA SER A 220 -3.08 -10.80 24.81
C SER A 220 -2.91 -11.24 26.28
N ALA A 221 -2.04 -10.55 27.05
CA ALA A 221 -1.85 -10.83 28.47
C ALA A 221 -3.07 -10.42 29.33
N TRP A 222 -3.73 -9.31 29.00
CA TRP A 222 -4.93 -8.86 29.72
C TRP A 222 -6.14 -9.77 29.48
N ILE A 223 -6.32 -10.27 28.25
CA ILE A 223 -7.45 -11.15 27.91
C ILE A 223 -7.30 -12.51 28.61
N LEU A 224 -6.08 -13.06 28.64
CA LEU A 224 -5.80 -14.29 29.38
C LEU A 224 -5.90 -14.09 30.90
N GLY A 225 -5.42 -12.95 31.43
CA GLY A 225 -5.52 -12.63 32.86
C GLY A 225 -6.96 -12.46 33.36
N LEU A 226 -7.82 -11.78 32.60
CA LEU A 226 -9.24 -11.62 32.92
C LEU A 226 -10.00 -12.95 32.82
N GLY A 227 -9.72 -13.74 31.77
CA GLY A 227 -10.33 -15.06 31.60
C GLY A 227 -9.99 -16.02 32.73
N VAL A 228 -8.71 -16.09 33.13
CA VAL A 228 -8.24 -16.95 34.22
C VAL A 228 -8.81 -16.49 35.57
N SER A 229 -8.91 -15.19 35.81
CA SER A 229 -9.50 -14.64 37.04
C SER A 229 -10.99 -14.98 37.19
N CYS A 230 -11.78 -14.88 36.11
CA CYS A 230 -13.20 -15.27 36.14
C CYS A 230 -13.38 -16.76 36.42
N ILE A 231 -12.56 -17.63 35.81
CA ILE A 231 -12.66 -19.08 36.00
C ILE A 231 -12.30 -19.46 37.45
N LEU A 232 -11.23 -18.86 38.01
CA LEU A 232 -10.87 -19.04 39.42
C LEU A 232 -11.98 -18.56 40.37
N GLY A 233 -12.60 -17.42 40.10
CA GLY A 233 -13.71 -16.90 40.90
C GLY A 233 -14.93 -17.83 40.94
N ILE A 234 -15.26 -18.45 39.80
CA ILE A 234 -16.37 -19.42 39.71
C ILE A 234 -16.03 -20.70 40.50
N ILE A 235 -14.82 -21.23 40.35
CA ILE A 235 -14.38 -22.46 41.06
C ILE A 235 -14.38 -22.23 42.58
N ILE A 236 -13.83 -21.10 43.03
CA ILE A 236 -13.81 -20.73 44.46
C ILE A 236 -15.24 -20.54 44.99
N GLY A 237 -16.12 -19.90 44.22
CA GLY A 237 -17.53 -19.72 44.59
C GLY A 237 -18.30 -21.04 44.75
N PHE A 238 -18.06 -22.02 43.88
CA PHE A 238 -18.63 -23.36 44.01
C PHE A 238 -18.03 -24.16 45.16
N ALA A 239 -16.72 -24.02 45.42
CA ALA A 239 -16.02 -24.70 46.51
C ALA A 239 -16.41 -24.17 47.90
N ILE A 240 -16.68 -22.86 48.03
CA ILE A 240 -17.09 -22.23 49.29
C ILE A 240 -18.59 -22.34 49.54
N ARG A 241 -19.43 -22.53 48.49
CA ARG A 241 -20.89 -22.67 48.58
C ARG A 241 -21.40 -23.63 49.68
N PRO A 242 -20.82 -24.83 49.91
CA PRO A 242 -21.27 -25.72 50.99
C PRO A 242 -20.83 -25.31 52.40
N TYR A 243 -19.94 -24.31 52.53
CA TYR A 243 -19.40 -23.84 53.82
C TYR A 243 -19.99 -22.50 54.28
N ILE A 244 -20.89 -21.90 53.49
CA ILE A 244 -21.65 -20.73 53.92
C ILE A 244 -22.76 -21.22 54.86
N ILE A 245 -22.49 -21.18 56.16
CA ILE A 245 -23.50 -21.39 57.19
C ILE A 245 -24.51 -20.24 57.08
N PRO A 246 -25.79 -20.50 56.77
CA PRO A 246 -26.80 -19.47 56.86
C PRO A 246 -26.93 -19.11 58.34
N HIS A 247 -26.53 -17.90 58.73
CA HIS A 247 -27.00 -17.34 59.98
C HIS A 247 -28.48 -17.01 59.80
N THR A 248 -29.34 -18.00 60.01
CA THR A 248 -30.76 -17.76 60.26
C THR A 248 -30.85 -17.04 61.60
N GLY A 249 -30.95 -15.72 61.55
CA GLY A 249 -31.40 -14.91 62.67
C GLY A 249 -32.75 -15.45 63.14
N ARG A 250 -32.78 -15.94 64.36
CA ARG A 250 -33.96 -16.40 65.09
C ARG A 250 -34.84 -15.20 65.39
N LEU A 251 -35.87 -14.94 64.58
CA LEU A 251 -36.99 -14.11 65.02
C LEU A 251 -37.89 -14.98 65.91
N GLN A 252 -37.89 -14.68 67.20
CA GLN A 252 -38.82 -15.25 68.16
C GLN A 252 -40.23 -14.63 67.92
N PRO A 253 -41.30 -15.44 67.84
CA PRO A 253 -42.67 -14.94 67.81
C PRO A 253 -43.19 -14.77 69.25
N SER A 254 -43.66 -13.57 69.62
CA SER A 254 -44.37 -13.34 70.89
C SER A 254 -45.89 -13.46 70.69
N SER A 255 -46.53 -14.28 71.53
CA SER A 255 -47.94 -14.68 71.51
C SER A 255 -48.86 -13.82 72.43
N PHE A 256 -49.90 -13.20 71.83
CA PHE A 256 -51.34 -13.05 72.18
C PHE A 256 -51.85 -13.18 73.65
N PRO A 257 -52.90 -12.42 74.13
CA PRO A 257 -54.31 -12.69 73.72
C PRO A 257 -55.42 -11.58 73.78
N ARG A 258 -56.39 -11.76 72.84
CA ARG A 258 -57.88 -11.62 72.83
C ARG A 258 -58.65 -10.48 73.52
N ASP A 259 -59.50 -9.80 72.73
CA ASP A 259 -60.97 -9.71 72.90
C ASP A 259 -61.61 -9.43 71.50
N MET A 260 -62.14 -10.46 70.84
CA MET A 260 -63.56 -10.85 70.66
C MET A 260 -64.41 -9.97 69.71
N GLU A 261 -64.64 -10.55 68.50
CA GLU A 261 -65.78 -10.47 67.57
C GLU A 261 -66.25 -9.09 67.06
N ALA A 262 -66.14 -8.74 65.77
CA ALA A 262 -66.55 -9.53 64.60
C ALA A 262 -65.56 -9.44 63.41
N LEU A 263 -64.95 -10.59 63.08
CA LEU A 263 -64.27 -10.98 61.81
C LEU A 263 -63.46 -9.91 60.99
N PRO A 264 -62.53 -9.10 61.55
CA PRO A 264 -62.10 -7.77 61.01
C PRO A 264 -60.66 -7.74 60.38
N LEU A 265 -59.93 -6.65 60.01
CA LEU A 265 -59.84 -5.19 60.33
C LEU A 265 -59.11 -4.37 59.21
N PRO A 266 -59.08 -3.01 59.29
CA PRO A 266 -58.67 -2.04 58.26
C PRO A 266 -57.50 -1.07 58.59
N ASN A 267 -56.88 -0.52 57.53
CA ASN A 267 -56.66 0.90 57.15
C ASN A 267 -56.43 2.01 58.22
N LEU A 268 -55.39 2.87 58.03
CA LEU A 268 -55.49 4.36 57.95
C LEU A 268 -54.13 5.10 57.82
N SER A 269 -54.14 6.21 57.05
CA SER A 269 -53.50 7.56 57.22
C SER A 269 -52.17 7.73 57.99
N GLY A 270 -51.22 8.63 57.69
CA GLY A 270 -51.31 9.96 57.07
C GLY A 270 -50.45 10.96 57.89
N GLU A 271 -49.28 11.28 57.36
CA GLU A 271 -48.53 12.57 57.34
C GLU A 271 -48.33 13.55 58.54
N THR A 272 -47.13 14.16 58.51
CA THR A 272 -46.72 15.57 58.84
C THR A 272 -46.01 15.96 60.17
N THR A 273 -44.68 16.14 60.03
CA THR A 273 -43.80 17.32 60.27
C THR A 273 -43.55 18.03 61.64
N THR A 274 -42.23 18.25 61.84
CA THR A 274 -41.49 19.46 62.32
C THR A 274 -41.06 19.68 63.79
N ALA A 275 -39.72 19.73 63.94
CA ALA A 275 -38.86 20.73 64.62
C ALA A 275 -38.72 20.80 66.16
N ALA A 276 -37.47 20.61 66.64
CA ALA A 276 -36.76 21.48 67.62
C ALA A 276 -35.35 20.90 67.97
N LEU A 277 -34.24 21.61 67.68
CA LEU A 277 -33.33 22.33 68.63
C LEU A 277 -32.35 21.40 69.41
N LEU A 278 -31.04 21.61 69.65
CA LEU A 278 -30.05 22.72 69.50
C LEU A 278 -28.60 22.19 69.81
N ARG A 279 -27.61 22.78 69.13
CA ARG A 279 -26.23 23.23 69.54
C ARG A 279 -25.26 22.34 70.39
N HIS A 280 -24.03 22.18 69.89
CA HIS A 280 -22.79 22.90 70.32
C HIS A 280 -21.60 22.52 69.37
N GLN A 281 -21.06 23.42 68.52
CA GLN A 281 -19.97 24.42 68.72
C GLN A 281 -18.59 23.87 68.24
N LYS A 282 -18.04 24.17 67.03
CA LYS A 282 -17.29 25.37 66.53
C LYS A 282 -16.04 25.72 67.39
N ARG A 283 -14.78 25.68 66.91
CA ARG A 283 -14.06 26.64 66.02
C ARG A 283 -12.62 26.09 65.77
N SER A 284 -12.08 26.13 64.54
CA SER A 284 -11.20 27.15 63.91
C SER A 284 -9.83 27.30 64.62
N CYS A 285 -8.67 27.26 63.95
CA CYS A 285 -8.23 27.96 62.74
C CYS A 285 -7.43 27.08 61.77
#